data_AF-A0A841RJD2-F1
#
_entry.id   AF-A0A841RJD2-F1
#
_cell.length_a   1.000
_cell.length_b   1.000
_cell.length_c   1.000
_cell.angle_alpha   90.00
_cell.angle_beta   90.00
_cell.angle_gamma   90.00
#
_symmetry.space_group_name_H-M   'P 1'
#
loop_
_entity.id
_entity.type
_entity.pdbx_description
1 polymer ?
#
loop_
_entity_poly.entity_id
_entity_poly.type
_entity_poly.pdbx_seq_one_letter_code
_entity_poly.pdbx_strand_id
1 'polypeptide(L)' 'MQVGDEMIYAFFFLVGFGLSISGGISIILYLNFIPAGLDFIDYVLFVRNKIECYFLIVGIIMMSISMQKLSRYLSR' A
#
# COMPACT_ATOMS: atom_id res chain seq x y z
N MET A 1 -10.68 10.76 -28.34
CA MET A 1 -10.50 9.41 -27.80
C MET A 1 -9.70 9.57 -26.52
N GLN A 2 -10.36 9.95 -25.41
CA GLN A 2 -9.71 10.36 -24.15
C GLN A 2 -10.10 9.51 -22.94
N VAL A 3 -11.14 8.67 -23.06
CA VAL A 3 -11.73 7.89 -21.96
C VAL A 3 -10.92 6.62 -21.63
N GLY A 4 -10.14 6.11 -22.60
CA GLY A 4 -9.37 4.87 -22.42
C GLY A 4 -8.23 5.01 -21.38
N ASP A 5 -7.55 6.15 -21.38
CA ASP A 5 -6.39 6.38 -20.51
C ASP A 5 -6.81 6.58 -19.05
N GLU A 6 -7.98 7.20 -18.80
CA GLU A 6 -8.53 7.44 -17.46
C GLU A 6 -8.80 6.13 -16.70
N MET A 7 -9.40 5.16 -17.38
CA MET A 7 -9.69 3.84 -16.80
C MET A 7 -8.41 3.09 -16.43
N ILE A 8 -7.33 3.28 -17.18
CA ILE A 8 -6.04 2.65 -16.91
C ILE A 8 -5.41 3.22 -15.63
N TYR A 9 -5.47 4.54 -15.42
CA TYR A 9 -4.97 5.16 -14.19
C TYR A 9 -5.79 4.76 -12.96
N ALA A 10 -7.11 4.68 -13.10
CA ALA A 10 -8.00 4.20 -12.04
C ALA A 10 -7.71 2.72 -11.68
N PHE A 11 -7.47 1.87 -12.67
CA PHE A 11 -7.08 0.48 -12.45
C PHE A 11 -5.73 0.37 -11.73
N PHE A 12 -4.73 1.15 -12.16
CA PHE A 12 -3.41 1.17 -11.52
C PHE A 12 -3.47 1.68 -10.07
N PHE A 13 -4.35 2.64 -9.80
CA PHE A 13 -4.65 3.09 -8.45
C PHE A 13 -5.28 1.96 -7.61
N LEU A 14 -6.27 1.24 -8.15
CA LEU A 14 -6.90 0.11 -7.45
C LEU A 14 -5.92 -1.03 -7.14
N VAL A 15 -4.99 -1.30 -8.06
CA VAL A 15 -3.91 -2.28 -7.85
C VAL A 15 -2.98 -1.83 -6.72
N GLY A 16 -2.53 -0.56 -6.74
CA GLY A 16 -1.74 0.02 -5.66
C GLY A 16 -2.47 -0.03 -4.31
N PHE A 17 -3.77 0.23 -4.32
CA PHE A 17 -4.64 0.16 -3.15
C PHE A 17 -4.71 -1.27 -2.56
N GLY A 18 -4.93 -2.28 -3.39
CA GLY A 18 -4.95 -3.68 -2.97
C GLY A 18 -3.61 -4.13 -2.37
N LEU A 19 -2.49 -3.74 -2.99
CA LEU A 19 -1.14 -4.00 -2.48
C LEU A 19 -0.93 -3.35 -1.11
N SER A 20 -1.38 -2.09 -0.95
CA SER A 20 -1.25 -1.37 0.31
C SER A 20 -2.10 -1.97 1.43
N ILE A 21 -3.33 -2.41 1.12
CA ILE A 21 -4.21 -3.07 2.08
C ILE A 21 -3.58 -4.40 2.53
N SER A 22 -3.06 -5.21 1.59
CA SER A 22 -2.43 -6.49 1.94
C SER A 22 -1.25 -6.30 2.90
N GLY A 23 -0.37 -5.32 2.64
CA GLY A 23 0.74 -5.02 3.55
C GLY A 23 0.28 -4.46 4.90
N GLY A 24 -0.77 -3.63 4.90
CA GLY A 24 -1.35 -3.08 6.13
C GLY A 24 -1.99 -4.13 7.02
N ILE A 25 -2.74 -5.07 6.44
CA ILE A 25 -3.36 -6.18 7.18
C ILE A 25 -2.28 -7.05 7.83
N SER A 26 -1.18 -7.34 7.13
CA SER A 26 -0.05 -8.10 7.72
C SER A 26 0.53 -7.40 8.95
N ILE A 27 0.74 -6.07 8.90
CA ILE A 27 1.24 -5.30 10.05
C ILE A 27 0.28 -5.38 11.25
N ILE A 28 -1.03 -5.26 11.00
CA ILE A 28 -2.07 -5.35 12.03
C ILE A 28 -2.16 -6.77 12.62
N LEU A 29 -2.05 -7.80 11.79
CA LEU A 29 -2.00 -9.20 12.24
C LEU A 29 -0.80 -9.44 13.15
N TYR A 30 0.38 -8.95 12.77
CA TYR A 30 1.56 -9.08 13.61
C TYR A 30 1.47 -8.24 14.89
N LEU A 31 0.73 -7.13 14.88
CA LEU A 31 0.50 -6.32 16.09
C LEU A 31 -0.22 -7.11 17.17
N ASN A 32 -1.07 -8.07 16.78
CA ASN A 32 -1.76 -8.96 17.71
C ASN A 32 -0.81 -9.84 18.55
N PHE A 33 0.44 -10.03 18.12
CA PHE A 33 1.42 -10.81 18.87
C PHE A 33 2.05 -10.04 20.04
N ILE A 34 2.02 -8.69 20.04
CA ILE A 34 2.52 -7.89 21.17
C ILE A 34 1.79 -8.22 22.49
N PRO A 35 0.45 -8.16 22.57
CA PRO A 35 -0.27 -8.56 23.78
C PRO A 35 -0.19 -10.08 24.05
N ALA A 36 0.21 -10.89 23.07
CA ALA A 36 0.45 -12.33 23.25
C ALA A 36 1.81 -12.64 23.92
N GLY A 37 2.61 -11.61 24.24
CA GLY A 37 3.87 -11.75 24.98
C GLY A 37 5.14 -11.42 24.17
N LEU A 38 5.01 -10.85 22.97
CA LEU A 38 6.15 -10.38 22.19
C LEU A 38 6.54 -8.95 22.61
N ASP A 39 7.83 -8.69 22.80
CA ASP A 39 8.31 -7.33 23.08
C ASP A 39 8.13 -6.43 21.85
N PHE A 40 7.90 -5.13 22.09
CA PHE A 40 7.66 -4.15 21.03
C PHE A 40 8.86 -4.02 20.09
N ILE A 41 10.09 -4.20 20.60
CA ILE A 41 11.32 -4.11 19.80
C ILE A 41 11.43 -5.32 18.87
N ASP A 42 11.14 -6.52 19.38
CA ASP A 42 11.12 -7.75 18.59
C ASP A 42 10.04 -7.71 17.51
N TYR A 43 8.89 -7.10 17.80
CA TYR A 43 7.83 -6.87 16.81
C TYR A 43 8.32 -6.02 15.63
N VAL A 44 8.98 -4.88 15.90
CA VAL A 44 9.48 -3.99 14.83
C VAL A 44 10.57 -4.70 14.02
N LEU A 45 11.45 -5.46 14.67
CA LEU A 45 12.49 -6.24 13.99
C LEU A 45 11.86 -7.33 13.09
N PHE A 46 10.80 -7.98 13.58
CA PHE A 46 10.08 -9.02 12.85
C PHE A 46 9.34 -8.46 11.63
N VAL A 47 8.61 -7.35 11.80
CA VAL A 47 7.92 -6.62 10.73
C VAL A 47 8.90 -6.16 9.64
N ARG A 48 10.07 -5.65 10.01
CA ARG A 48 11.11 -5.20 9.05
C ARG A 48 11.72 -6.36 8.25
N ASN A 49 11.79 -7.55 8.84
CA ASN A 49 12.37 -8.73 8.19
C ASN A 49 11.38 -9.39 7.21
N LYS A 50 10.09 -9.07 7.31
CA LYS A 50 9.05 -9.62 6.44
C LYS A 50 8.85 -8.76 5.19
N ILE A 51 9.02 -9.41 4.04
CA ILE A 51 8.83 -8.82 2.70
C ILE A 51 7.40 -8.24 2.53
N GLU A 52 6.45 -8.79 3.26
CA GLU A 52 5.02 -8.43 3.25
C GLU A 52 4.78 -6.96 3.64
N CYS A 53 5.62 -6.36 4.49
CA CYS A 53 5.44 -4.96 4.90
C CYS A 53 5.91 -3.97 3.82
N TYR A 54 6.78 -4.41 2.90
CA TYR A 54 7.18 -3.59 1.76
C TYR A 54 6.03 -3.40 0.75
N PHE A 55 5.03 -4.30 0.73
CA PHE A 55 3.83 -4.13 -0.10
C PHE A 55 3.04 -2.87 0.27
N LEU A 56 3.07 -2.47 1.54
CA LEU A 56 2.45 -1.22 1.98
C LEU A 56 3.14 -0.02 1.33
N ILE A 57 4.47 0.06 1.43
CA ILE A 57 5.25 1.18 0.89
C ILE A 57 5.14 1.22 -0.64
N VAL A 58 5.27 0.06 -1.30
CA VAL A 58 5.14 -0.06 -2.76
C VAL A 58 3.74 0.35 -3.22
N GLY A 59 2.68 -0.11 -2.53
CA GLY A 59 1.30 0.25 -2.83
C GLY A 59 1.04 1.75 -2.70
N ILE A 60 1.57 2.40 -1.65
CA ILE A 60 1.46 3.86 -1.45
C ILE A 60 2.20 4.63 -2.54
N ILE A 61 3.41 4.24 -2.90
CA ILE A 61 4.18 4.89 -3.98
C ILE A 61 3.40 4.79 -5.30
N MET A 62 2.87 3.61 -5.61
CA MET A 62 2.11 3.35 -6.83
C MET A 62 0.81 4.19 -6.88
N MET A 63 0.08 4.27 -5.76
CA MET A 63 -1.11 5.14 -5.63
C MET A 63 -0.76 6.62 -5.78
N SER A 64 0.33 7.08 -5.16
CA SER A 64 0.77 8.47 -5.21
C SER A 64 1.09 8.92 -6.64
N ILE A 65 1.77 8.06 -7.41
CA ILE A 65 2.08 8.33 -8.82
C ILE A 65 0.81 8.36 -9.67
N SER A 66 -0.12 7.42 -9.44
CA SER A 66 -1.37 7.37 -10.19
C SER A 66 -2.24 8.61 -9.92
N MET A 67 -2.33 9.03 -8.65
CA MET A 67 -3.12 10.18 -8.23
C MET A 67 -2.60 11.51 -8.82
N GLN A 68 -1.27 11.70 -8.88
CA GLN A 68 -0.69 12.89 -9.50
C GLN A 68 -1.00 12.99 -11.01
N LYS A 69 -0.96 11.86 -11.72
CA LYS A 69 -1.32 11.82 -13.15
C LYS A 69 -2.81 12.06 -13.37
N LEU A 70 -3.67 11.44 -12.55
CA LEU A 70 -5.12 11.60 -12.63
C LEU A 70 -5.54 13.04 -12.34
N SER A 71 -4.99 13.67 -11.31
CA SER A 71 -5.28 15.06 -10.94
C SER A 71 -4.87 16.06 -12.04
N ARG A 72 -3.74 15.83 -12.71
CA ARG A 72 -3.32 16.67 -13.85
C ARG A 72 -4.20 16.49 -15.09
N TYR A 73 -4.86 15.34 -15.23
CA TYR A 73 -5.80 15.12 -16.33
C TYR A 73 -7.12 15.84 -16.08
N LEU A 74 -7.63 15.79 -14.84
CA LEU A 74 -8.87 16.49 -14.45
C LEU A 74 -8.74 18.03 -14.48
N SER A 75 -7.52 18.55 -14.39
CA SER A 75 -7.21 20.00 -14.41
C SER A 75 -6.93 20.56 -15.82
N ARG A 76 -7.07 19.75 -16.87
CA ARG A 76 -6.93 20.16 -18.27
C ARG A 76 -8.26 20.07 -18.99
#